data_AF-A0A951DQW6-F1
#
_entry.id   AF-A0A951DQW6-F1
#
_cell.length_a   1.000
_cell.length_b   1.000
_cell.length_c   1.000
_cell.angle_alpha   90.00
_cell.angle_beta   90.00
_cell.angle_gamma   90.00
#
_symmetry.space_group_name_H-M   'P 1'
#
loop_
_entity.id
_entity.type
_entity.pdbx_description
1 polymer ?
#
loop_
_entity_poly.entity_id
_entity_poly.type
_entity_poly.pdbx_seq_one_letter_code
_entity_poly.pdbx_strand_id
1 'polypeptide(L)'
;MEYESVLAAGLVISGIGLVFEFARRRGPYRVGPWPGLTARGAGVLIGCALLLGGIQMFFSGGGVPKRAWPDLSAVAIGSLVPLVLATRVVKAPGAASAVCGAYLLPRSLASLMDAAIDPPPLVLVSAVAFDLVLWVRRSDLSIKRRVSRVPRQPTVWRGALAGAAFALSFVLVEPAYSALLGADVTAFQTADVALAAAVAVVACAALGTAMFDQARPR
;
A
#
# COMPACT_ATOMS: atom_id res chain seq x y z
N MET A 1 -11.03 -6.28 -22.75
CA MET A 1 -9.64 -5.79 -22.64
C MET A 1 -9.52 -4.28 -22.86
N GLU A 2 -9.97 -3.68 -23.96
CA GLU A 2 -9.79 -2.21 -24.16
C GLU A 2 -10.46 -1.34 -23.08
N TYR A 3 -11.65 -1.73 -22.62
CA TYR A 3 -12.40 -0.99 -21.61
C TYR A 3 -11.72 -0.96 -20.22
N GLU A 4 -11.13 -2.09 -19.80
CA GLU A 4 -10.45 -2.20 -18.51
C GLU A 4 -9.17 -1.36 -18.47
N SER A 5 -8.43 -1.33 -19.58
CA SER A 5 -7.24 -0.48 -19.71
C SER A 5 -7.57 1.01 -19.63
N VAL A 6 -8.69 1.42 -20.25
CA VAL A 6 -9.17 2.81 -20.20
C VAL A 6 -9.62 3.18 -18.78
N LEU A 7 -10.34 2.28 -18.10
CA LEU A 7 -10.76 2.48 -16.71
C LEU A 7 -9.55 2.55 -15.76
N ALA A 8 -8.59 1.65 -15.90
CA ALA A 8 -7.36 1.64 -15.10
C ALA A 8 -6.58 2.95 -15.27
N ALA A 9 -6.40 3.39 -16.53
CA ALA A 9 -5.75 4.66 -16.83
C ALA A 9 -6.52 5.85 -16.24
N GLY A 10 -7.85 5.85 -16.35
CA GLY A 10 -8.71 6.86 -15.75
C GLY A 10 -8.53 6.94 -14.24
N LEU A 11 -8.56 5.81 -13.53
CA LEU A 11 -8.33 5.75 -12.08
C LEU A 11 -6.94 6.24 -11.68
N VAL A 12 -5.89 5.87 -12.43
CA VAL A 12 -4.52 6.35 -12.18
C VAL A 12 -4.45 7.86 -12.36
N ILE A 13 -4.96 8.39 -13.48
CA ILE A 13 -4.93 9.83 -13.77
C ILE A 13 -5.73 10.61 -12.74
N SER A 14 -6.95 10.17 -12.41
CA SER A 14 -7.80 10.80 -11.39
C SER A 14 -7.14 10.73 -10.01
N GLY A 15 -6.55 9.59 -9.65
CA GLY A 15 -5.81 9.41 -8.39
C GLY A 15 -4.64 10.39 -8.28
N ILE A 16 -3.79 10.48 -9.30
CA ILE A 16 -2.67 11.43 -9.36
C ILE A 16 -3.17 12.86 -9.24
N GLY A 17 -4.18 13.24 -10.03
CA GLY A 17 -4.75 14.59 -10.02
C GLY A 17 -5.30 14.98 -8.64
N LEU A 18 -6.01 14.05 -7.99
CA LEU A 18 -6.60 14.29 -6.67
C LEU A 18 -5.52 14.39 -5.59
N VAL A 19 -4.52 13.50 -5.60
CA VAL A 19 -3.38 13.61 -4.68
C VAL A 19 -2.68 14.95 -4.86
N PHE A 20 -2.44 15.38 -6.09
CA PHE A 20 -1.74 16.63 -6.38
C PHE A 20 -2.54 17.88 -5.96
N GLU A 21 -3.83 17.90 -6.26
CA GLU A 21 -4.75 18.97 -5.89
C GLU A 21 -4.81 19.13 -4.36
N PHE A 22 -5.05 18.04 -3.62
CA PHE A 22 -5.06 18.10 -2.17
C PHE A 22 -3.66 18.29 -1.58
N ALA A 23 -2.60 17.86 -2.26
CA ALA A 23 -1.23 18.11 -1.83
C ALA A 23 -0.81 19.59 -1.97
N ARG A 24 -1.43 20.36 -2.88
CA ARG A 24 -1.13 21.78 -3.10
C ARG A 24 -1.89 22.75 -2.22
N ARG A 25 -3.06 22.36 -1.69
CA ARG A 25 -3.87 23.23 -0.79
C ARG A 25 -3.06 23.66 0.44
N ARG A 26 -3.46 24.72 1.15
CA ARG A 26 -2.80 25.12 2.42
C ARG A 26 -3.53 24.49 3.62
N GLY A 27 -2.80 24.18 4.70
CA GLY A 27 -3.38 23.66 5.96
C GLY A 27 -2.85 22.28 6.40
N PRO A 28 -3.16 21.80 7.61
CA PRO A 28 -2.68 20.52 8.09
C PRO A 28 -3.40 19.34 7.43
N TYR A 29 -2.74 18.18 7.31
CA TYR A 29 -3.35 16.92 6.87
C TYR A 29 -4.01 16.12 8.01
N ARG A 30 -3.81 16.56 9.25
CA ARG A 30 -4.27 15.90 10.47
C ARG A 30 -4.89 16.91 11.44
N VAL A 31 -5.96 16.50 12.11
CA VAL A 31 -6.65 17.27 13.14
C VAL A 31 -5.93 17.02 14.48
N GLY A 32 -4.80 17.68 14.69
CA GLY A 32 -4.10 17.64 15.97
C GLY A 32 -3.30 16.35 16.27
N PRO A 33 -3.06 16.02 17.56
CA PRO A 33 -2.19 14.92 17.99
C PRO A 33 -2.87 13.53 18.08
N TRP A 34 -4.18 13.46 17.84
CA TRP A 34 -4.99 12.23 17.77
C TRP A 34 -5.18 11.79 16.30
N PRO A 35 -5.60 10.55 16.01
CA PRO A 35 -5.80 10.07 14.65
C PRO A 35 -7.10 10.67 14.06
N GLY A 36 -7.07 11.97 13.79
CA GLY A 36 -8.09 12.66 13.02
C GLY A 36 -7.47 13.11 11.70
N LEU A 37 -8.10 12.77 10.58
CA LEU A 37 -7.73 13.28 9.27
C LEU A 37 -8.48 14.57 8.99
N THR A 38 -7.80 15.58 8.45
CA THR A 38 -8.52 16.71 7.85
C THR A 38 -9.15 16.26 6.54
N ALA A 39 -10.11 17.02 6.01
CA ALA A 39 -10.64 16.79 4.66
C ALA A 39 -9.52 16.70 3.60
N ARG A 40 -8.43 17.46 3.80
CA ARG A 40 -7.24 17.40 2.95
C ARG A 40 -6.50 16.07 3.08
N GLY A 41 -6.28 15.59 4.31
CA GLY A 41 -5.67 14.28 4.55
C GLY A 41 -6.51 13.16 3.96
N ALA A 42 -7.83 13.17 4.19
CA ALA A 42 -8.76 12.22 3.61
C ALA A 42 -8.74 12.24 2.08
N GLY A 43 -8.70 13.43 1.47
CA GLY A 43 -8.54 13.58 0.02
C GLY A 43 -7.29 12.88 -0.51
N VAL A 44 -6.12 13.13 0.09
CA VAL A 44 -4.88 12.43 -0.30
C VAL A 44 -5.00 10.91 -0.20
N LEU A 45 -5.60 10.40 0.89
CA LEU A 45 -5.79 8.95 1.06
C LEU A 45 -6.72 8.36 0.01
N ILE A 46 -7.82 9.04 -0.31
CA ILE A 46 -8.76 8.63 -1.37
C ILE A 46 -8.05 8.64 -2.72
N GLY A 47 -7.28 9.68 -3.03
CA GLY A 47 -6.51 9.75 -4.28
C GLY A 47 -5.49 8.62 -4.40
N CYS A 48 -4.81 8.27 -3.30
CA CYS A 48 -3.90 7.12 -3.25
C CYS A 48 -4.65 5.78 -3.35
N ALA A 49 -5.88 5.69 -2.83
CA ALA A 49 -6.72 4.49 -2.95
C ALA A 49 -7.20 4.28 -4.40
N LEU A 50 -7.55 5.36 -5.11
CA LEU A 50 -7.86 5.32 -6.54
C LEU A 50 -6.62 4.91 -7.36
N LEU A 51 -5.46 5.48 -7.03
CA LEU A 51 -4.18 5.10 -7.65
C LEU A 51 -3.89 3.61 -7.43
N LEU A 52 -4.06 3.12 -6.21
CA LEU A 52 -3.91 1.70 -5.88
C LEU A 52 -4.88 0.83 -6.71
N GLY A 53 -6.15 1.23 -6.82
CA GLY A 53 -7.14 0.53 -7.63
C GLY A 53 -6.77 0.46 -9.12
N GLY A 54 -6.32 1.58 -9.70
CA GLY A 54 -5.87 1.62 -11.10
C GLY A 54 -4.62 0.77 -11.34
N ILE A 55 -3.66 0.78 -10.41
CA ILE A 55 -2.45 -0.06 -10.45
C ILE A 55 -2.83 -1.55 -10.38
N GLN A 56 -3.73 -1.92 -9.47
CA GLN A 56 -4.20 -3.31 -9.34
C GLN A 56 -4.96 -3.77 -10.60
N MET A 57 -5.77 -2.91 -11.19
CA MET A 57 -6.42 -3.20 -12.47
C MET A 57 -5.40 -3.40 -13.59
N PHE A 58 -4.35 -2.57 -13.63
CA PHE A 58 -3.33 -2.63 -14.67
C PHE A 58 -2.46 -3.91 -14.59
N PHE A 59 -2.00 -4.30 -13.40
CA PHE A 59 -1.09 -5.44 -13.24
C PHE A 59 -1.80 -6.79 -13.15
N SER A 60 -3.02 -6.82 -12.61
CA SER A 60 -3.72 -8.08 -12.33
C SER A 60 -5.00 -8.25 -13.15
N GLY A 61 -5.30 -7.35 -14.10
CA GLY A 61 -6.55 -7.37 -14.85
C GLY A 61 -7.78 -7.20 -13.98
N GLY A 62 -7.66 -6.50 -12.85
CA GLY A 62 -8.76 -6.27 -11.91
C GLY A 62 -8.88 -7.27 -10.76
N GLY A 63 -7.95 -8.23 -10.62
CA GLY A 63 -8.05 -9.30 -9.63
C GLY A 63 -6.74 -9.68 -8.93
N VAL A 64 -6.67 -10.96 -8.57
CA VAL A 64 -5.60 -11.62 -7.82
C VAL A 64 -4.44 -12.00 -8.76
N PRO A 65 -3.16 -11.92 -8.33
CA PRO A 65 -2.03 -12.39 -9.14
C PRO A 65 -2.20 -13.85 -9.56
N LYS A 66 -1.98 -14.14 -10.85
CA LYS A 66 -2.26 -15.46 -11.45
C LYS A 66 -1.08 -16.41 -11.43
N ARG A 67 0.13 -15.90 -11.27
CA ARG A 67 1.39 -16.66 -11.20
C ARG A 67 2.37 -15.98 -10.25
N ALA A 68 3.32 -16.75 -9.72
CA ALA A 68 4.31 -16.21 -8.79
C ALA A 68 5.22 -15.14 -9.44
N TRP A 69 5.83 -15.46 -10.57
CA TRP A 69 6.67 -14.53 -11.33
C TRP A 69 6.07 -14.24 -12.72
N PRO A 70 6.06 -12.97 -13.18
CA PRO A 70 6.49 -11.74 -12.49
C PRO A 70 5.39 -11.09 -11.63
N ASP A 71 4.15 -11.60 -11.66
CA ASP A 71 2.96 -10.87 -11.19
C ASP A 71 3.04 -10.48 -9.71
N LEU A 72 3.42 -11.38 -8.78
CA LEU A 72 3.52 -11.04 -7.36
C LEU A 72 4.48 -9.87 -7.11
N SER A 73 5.61 -9.86 -7.81
CA SER A 73 6.60 -8.81 -7.66
C SER A 73 6.11 -7.47 -8.21
N ALA A 74 5.48 -7.48 -9.38
CA ALA A 74 4.92 -6.29 -10.01
C ALA A 74 3.80 -5.68 -9.16
N VAL A 75 2.89 -6.52 -8.66
CA VAL A 75 1.78 -6.10 -7.79
C VAL A 75 2.29 -5.57 -6.46
N ALA A 76 3.27 -6.21 -5.83
CA ALA A 76 3.86 -5.73 -4.57
C ALA A 76 4.50 -4.35 -4.75
N ILE A 77 5.34 -4.18 -5.78
CA ILE A 77 6.05 -2.93 -6.05
C ILE A 77 5.05 -1.81 -6.38
N GLY A 78 4.10 -2.10 -7.28
CA GLY A 78 3.07 -1.15 -7.68
C GLY A 78 2.20 -0.72 -6.51
N SER A 79 1.79 -1.66 -5.65
CA SER A 79 0.95 -1.39 -4.49
C SER A 79 1.65 -0.53 -3.43
N LEU A 80 2.97 -0.66 -3.29
CA LEU A 80 3.72 0.10 -2.30
C LEU A 80 3.79 1.60 -2.63
N VAL A 81 3.78 1.97 -3.91
CA VAL A 81 3.88 3.37 -4.37
C VAL A 81 2.80 4.28 -3.75
N PRO A 82 1.48 4.02 -3.89
CA PRO A 82 0.44 4.84 -3.27
C PRO A 82 0.52 4.85 -1.74
N LEU A 83 0.93 3.73 -1.12
CA LEU A 83 1.03 3.60 0.34
C LEU A 83 2.14 4.48 0.90
N VAL A 84 3.32 4.46 0.27
CA VAL A 84 4.45 5.30 0.66
C VAL A 84 4.15 6.77 0.39
N LEU A 85 3.51 7.09 -0.74
CA LEU A 85 3.08 8.45 -1.08
C LEU A 85 2.13 9.01 -0.03
N ALA A 86 1.06 8.28 0.30
CA ALA A 86 0.11 8.66 1.36
C ALA A 86 0.83 8.88 2.70
N THR A 87 1.68 7.93 3.09
CA THR A 87 2.42 8.00 4.35
C THR A 87 3.37 9.20 4.39
N ARG A 88 4.02 9.52 3.26
CA ARG A 88 4.93 10.67 3.13
C ARG A 88 4.24 12.01 3.18
N VAL A 89 3.08 12.12 2.52
CA VAL A 89 2.31 13.36 2.44
C VAL A 89 1.58 13.62 3.76
N VAL A 90 0.85 12.63 4.26
CA VAL A 90 0.03 12.76 5.48
C VAL A 90 0.87 12.71 6.75
N LYS A 91 2.01 11.99 6.74
CA LYS A 91 2.94 11.84 7.88
C LYS A 91 2.24 11.36 9.15
N ALA A 92 1.32 10.40 8.99
CA ALA A 92 0.55 9.81 10.07
C ALA A 92 0.72 8.29 10.10
N PRO A 93 0.79 7.68 11.30
CA PRO A 93 0.73 6.22 11.42
C PRO A 93 -0.63 5.70 10.96
N GLY A 94 -0.64 4.56 10.29
CA GLY A 94 -1.86 3.95 9.77
C GLY A 94 -2.27 4.48 8.40
N ALA A 95 -1.55 5.44 7.82
CA ALA A 95 -1.90 6.01 6.52
C ALA A 95 -1.89 4.97 5.40
N ALA A 96 -0.90 4.06 5.40
CA ALA A 96 -0.84 2.98 4.42
C ALA A 96 -2.05 2.03 4.58
N SER A 97 -2.31 1.55 5.80
CA SER A 97 -3.47 0.71 6.08
C SER A 97 -4.81 1.39 5.74
N ALA A 98 -4.92 2.71 5.92
CA ALA A 98 -6.11 3.48 5.59
C ALA A 98 -6.34 3.58 4.07
N VAL A 99 -5.28 3.75 3.27
CA VAL A 99 -5.37 3.68 1.80
C VAL A 99 -5.88 2.30 1.38
N CYS A 100 -5.30 1.23 1.93
CA CYS A 100 -5.77 -0.13 1.65
C CYS A 100 -7.24 -0.30 2.07
N GLY A 101 -7.64 0.14 3.26
CA GLY A 101 -9.03 0.04 3.71
C GLY A 101 -10.00 0.80 2.81
N ALA A 102 -9.64 2.01 2.39
CA ALA A 102 -10.45 2.83 1.49
C ALA A 102 -10.59 2.22 0.09
N TYR A 103 -9.58 1.50 -0.38
CA TYR A 103 -9.64 0.74 -1.63
C TYR A 103 -10.43 -0.57 -1.47
N LEU A 104 -10.13 -1.35 -0.44
CA LEU A 104 -10.64 -2.70 -0.23
C LEU A 104 -12.13 -2.71 0.11
N LEU A 105 -12.63 -1.76 0.89
CA LEU A 105 -14.01 -1.75 1.34
C LEU A 105 -15.03 -1.70 0.19
N PRO A 106 -14.98 -0.72 -0.74
CA PRO A 106 -15.91 -0.72 -1.87
C PRO A 106 -15.71 -1.92 -2.79
N ARG A 107 -14.47 -2.40 -2.97
CA ARG A 107 -14.18 -3.56 -3.83
C ARG A 107 -14.70 -4.87 -3.23
N SER A 108 -14.57 -5.06 -1.92
CA SER A 108 -15.08 -6.22 -1.19
C SER A 108 -16.60 -6.23 -1.20
N LEU A 109 -17.24 -5.07 -1.06
CA LEU A 109 -18.69 -4.96 -1.20
C LEU A 109 -19.14 -5.33 -2.62
N ALA A 110 -18.43 -4.87 -3.64
CA ALA A 110 -18.73 -5.22 -5.04
C ALA A 110 -18.60 -6.73 -5.28
N SER A 111 -17.52 -7.37 -4.80
CA SER A 111 -17.34 -8.84 -4.94
C SER A 111 -18.35 -9.66 -4.15
N LEU A 112 -18.92 -9.11 -3.07
CA LEU A 112 -20.00 -9.76 -2.34
C LEU A 112 -21.36 -9.67 -3.08
N MET A 113 -21.57 -8.60 -3.85
CA MET A 113 -22.81 -8.39 -4.61
C MET A 113 -22.82 -9.10 -5.96
N ASP A 114 -21.65 -9.30 -6.57
CA ASP A 114 -21.50 -9.95 -7.87
C ASP A 114 -20.36 -10.98 -7.82
N ALA A 115 -20.71 -12.26 -7.95
CA ALA A 115 -19.76 -13.36 -7.93
C ALA A 115 -18.84 -13.42 -9.17
N ALA A 116 -19.16 -12.68 -10.23
CA ALA A 116 -18.26 -12.51 -11.38
C ALA A 116 -17.09 -11.57 -11.08
N ILE A 117 -17.14 -10.86 -9.95
CA ILE A 117 -16.09 -9.94 -9.54
C ILE A 117 -15.10 -10.67 -8.62
N ASP A 118 -13.86 -10.81 -9.09
CA ASP A 118 -12.78 -11.34 -8.28
C ASP A 118 -12.59 -10.53 -6.98
N PRO A 119 -12.37 -11.21 -5.84
CA PRO A 119 -12.09 -10.53 -4.58
C PRO A 119 -10.76 -9.77 -4.67
N PRO A 120 -10.60 -8.67 -3.91
CA PRO A 120 -9.37 -7.90 -3.94
C PRO A 120 -8.19 -8.68 -3.33
N PRO A 121 -6.95 -8.35 -3.72
CA PRO A 121 -5.75 -8.92 -3.11
C PRO A 121 -5.61 -8.52 -1.64
N LEU A 122 -4.92 -9.34 -0.85
CA LEU A 122 -4.85 -9.18 0.61
C LEU A 122 -3.77 -8.17 1.05
N VAL A 123 -3.78 -6.98 0.43
CA VAL A 123 -2.79 -5.92 0.65
C VAL A 123 -2.84 -5.28 2.04
N LEU A 124 -3.96 -5.44 2.77
CA LEU A 124 -4.14 -4.83 4.09
C LEU A 124 -3.13 -5.34 5.12
N VAL A 125 -2.89 -6.65 5.15
CA VAL A 125 -1.96 -7.26 6.11
C VAL A 125 -0.55 -6.70 5.89
N SER A 126 -0.13 -6.64 4.63
CA SER A 126 1.16 -6.07 4.24
C SER A 126 1.25 -4.58 4.54
N ALA A 127 0.17 -3.81 4.33
CA ALA A 127 0.13 -2.39 4.69
C ALA A 127 0.19 -2.16 6.21
N VAL A 128 -0.43 -3.03 7.01
CA VAL A 128 -0.29 -3.01 8.47
C VAL A 128 1.14 -3.33 8.88
N ALA A 129 1.77 -4.34 8.27
CA ALA A 129 3.18 -4.67 8.51
C ALA A 129 4.09 -3.47 8.20
N PHE A 130 3.84 -2.79 7.07
CA PHE A 130 4.51 -1.55 6.69
C PHE A 130 4.36 -0.47 7.78
N ASP A 131 3.12 -0.15 8.19
CA ASP A 131 2.85 0.87 9.19
C ASP A 131 3.51 0.54 10.54
N LEU A 132 3.46 -0.73 10.97
CA LEU A 132 4.09 -1.18 12.20
C LEU A 132 5.60 -0.98 12.18
N VAL A 133 6.29 -1.48 11.15
CA VAL A 133 7.75 -1.37 11.03
C VAL A 133 8.19 0.09 10.92
N LEU A 134 7.45 0.90 10.17
CA LEU A 134 7.80 2.30 9.95
C LEU A 134 7.63 3.14 11.22
N TRP A 135 6.56 2.92 11.99
CA TRP A 135 6.14 3.82 13.06
C TRP A 135 6.34 3.32 14.48
N VAL A 136 6.20 2.01 14.75
CA VAL A 136 6.27 1.44 16.11
C VAL A 136 7.69 1.45 16.63
N ARG A 137 7.97 2.15 17.73
CA ARG A 137 9.29 2.13 18.39
C ARG A 137 9.24 1.24 19.63
N ARG A 138 10.40 0.78 20.10
CA ARG A 138 10.50 0.01 21.36
C ARG A 138 9.87 0.76 22.55
N SER A 139 9.97 2.09 22.58
CA SER A 139 9.35 2.93 23.61
C SER A 139 7.82 2.95 23.57
N ASP A 140 7.20 2.69 22.40
CA ASP A 140 5.74 2.61 22.26
C ASP A 140 5.15 1.36 22.92
N LEU A 141 5.97 0.32 23.11
CA LEU A 141 5.57 -0.94 23.75
C LEU A 141 5.67 -0.89 25.29
N SER A 142 6.14 0.22 25.85
CA SER A 142 6.26 0.37 27.31
C SER A 142 4.93 0.79 27.95
N ILE A 143 4.62 0.21 29.12
CA ILE A 143 3.38 0.48 29.87
C ILE A 143 3.34 1.93 30.39
N LYS A 144 4.50 2.55 30.66
CA LYS A 144 4.64 3.95 31.09
C LYS A 144 4.70 4.91 29.91
N ARG A 145 3.76 4.80 28.97
CA ARG A 145 3.79 5.50 27.69
C ARG A 145 3.58 7.00 27.87
N ARG A 146 4.64 7.81 27.70
CA ARG A 146 4.47 9.25 27.47
C ARG A 146 4.10 9.48 26.01
N VAL A 147 2.88 9.96 25.77
CA VAL A 147 2.41 10.32 24.43
C VAL A 147 3.12 11.59 23.97
N SER A 148 4.17 11.44 23.16
CA SER A 148 4.83 12.57 22.52
C SER A 148 3.91 13.17 21.46
N ARG A 149 3.72 14.50 21.52
CA ARG A 149 2.91 15.28 20.56
C ARG A 149 3.69 15.70 19.31
N VAL A 150 4.98 15.38 19.24
CA VAL A 150 5.86 15.79 18.14
C VAL A 150 5.57 14.94 16.90
N PRO A 151 5.37 15.53 15.71
CA PRO A 151 5.29 14.77 14.46
C PRO A 151 6.51 13.87 14.31
N ARG A 152 6.26 12.56 14.24
CA ARG A 152 7.31 11.57 14.04
C ARG A 152 7.80 11.67 12.59
N GLN A 153 9.11 11.61 12.42
CA GLN A 153 9.72 11.46 11.09
C GLN A 153 10.33 10.06 10.98
N PRO A 154 9.94 9.28 9.96
CA PRO A 154 10.60 8.02 9.66
C PRO A 154 12.03 8.27 9.19
N THR A 155 12.96 7.42 9.60
CA THR A 155 14.34 7.40 9.10
C THR A 155 14.41 6.59 7.80
N VAL A 156 15.43 6.84 6.99
CA VAL A 156 15.66 6.15 5.71
C VAL A 156 15.69 4.62 5.88
N TRP A 157 16.44 4.14 6.89
CA TRP A 157 16.54 2.70 7.17
C TRP A 157 15.20 2.08 7.56
N ARG A 158 14.34 2.83 8.28
CA ARG A 158 12.97 2.36 8.59
C ARG A 158 12.08 2.33 7.38
N GLY A 159 12.24 3.29 6.47
CA GLY A 159 11.59 3.26 5.16
C GLY A 159 11.95 2.00 4.38
N ALA A 160 13.25 1.66 4.32
CA ALA A 160 13.74 0.46 3.68
C ALA A 160 13.15 -0.81 4.29
N LEU A 161 13.22 -0.96 5.62
CA LEU A 161 12.68 -2.13 6.32
C LEU A 161 11.16 -2.22 6.20
N ALA A 162 10.44 -1.11 6.24
CA ALA A 162 8.99 -1.12 6.07
C ALA A 162 8.60 -1.59 4.66
N GLY A 163 9.30 -1.11 3.62
CA GLY A 163 9.12 -1.60 2.25
C GLY A 163 9.45 -3.08 2.12
N ALA A 164 10.56 -3.55 2.70
CA ALA A 164 10.91 -4.96 2.73
C ALA A 164 9.85 -5.82 3.44
N ALA A 165 9.38 -5.38 4.61
CA ALA A 165 8.36 -6.07 5.39
C ALA A 165 7.01 -6.13 4.66
N PHE A 166 6.62 -5.06 3.97
CA PHE A 166 5.45 -5.04 3.10
C PHE A 166 5.56 -6.14 2.03
N ALA A 167 6.66 -6.15 1.27
CA ALA A 167 6.85 -7.09 0.18
C ALA A 167 6.91 -8.54 0.66
N LEU A 168 7.64 -8.80 1.76
CA LEU A 168 7.74 -10.12 2.36
C LEU A 168 6.38 -10.62 2.84
N SER A 169 5.63 -9.78 3.57
CA SER A 169 4.27 -10.10 4.01
C SER A 169 3.35 -10.40 2.83
N PHE A 170 3.45 -9.62 1.76
CA PHE A 170 2.62 -9.80 0.57
C PHE A 170 2.92 -11.14 -0.11
N VAL A 171 4.18 -11.44 -0.39
CA VAL A 171 4.57 -12.67 -1.10
C VAL A 171 4.35 -13.92 -0.26
N LEU A 172 4.35 -13.83 1.08
CA LEU A 172 4.02 -14.95 1.96
C LEU A 172 2.52 -15.24 2.05
N VAL A 173 1.69 -14.18 2.06
CA VAL A 173 0.25 -14.32 2.33
C VAL A 173 -0.55 -14.49 1.04
N GLU A 174 -0.18 -13.78 -0.02
CA GLU A 174 -0.97 -13.73 -1.26
C GLU A 174 -1.10 -15.12 -1.94
N PRO A 175 -0.04 -15.95 -2.09
CA PRO A 175 -0.20 -17.28 -2.71
C PRO A 175 -1.18 -18.18 -1.96
N ALA A 176 -1.15 -18.17 -0.62
CA ALA A 176 -2.07 -18.94 0.20
C ALA A 176 -3.51 -18.42 0.07
N TYR A 177 -3.68 -17.10 0.01
CA TYR A 177 -4.97 -16.47 -0.24
C TYR A 177 -5.51 -16.81 -1.64
N SER A 178 -4.69 -16.71 -2.69
CA SER A 178 -5.06 -17.10 -4.06
C SER A 178 -5.48 -18.57 -4.14
N ALA A 179 -4.75 -19.47 -3.47
CA ALA A 179 -5.10 -20.89 -3.43
C ALA A 179 -6.46 -21.13 -2.75
N LEU A 180 -6.77 -20.42 -1.66
CA LEU A 180 -8.08 -20.48 -1.00
C LEU A 180 -9.22 -20.00 -1.91
N LEU A 181 -8.93 -19.11 -2.86
CA LEU A 181 -9.87 -18.61 -3.86
C LEU A 181 -9.98 -19.50 -5.11
N GLY A 182 -9.29 -20.64 -5.13
CA GLY A 182 -9.35 -21.61 -6.23
C GLY A 182 -8.35 -21.36 -7.37
N ALA A 183 -7.33 -20.53 -7.16
CA ALA A 183 -6.25 -20.37 -8.13
C ALA A 183 -5.45 -21.67 -8.29
N ASP A 184 -4.89 -21.89 -9.48
CA ASP A 184 -4.02 -23.03 -9.76
C ASP A 184 -2.72 -22.93 -8.96
N VAL A 185 -2.55 -23.84 -8.01
CA VAL A 185 -1.39 -23.89 -7.11
C VAL A 185 -0.09 -24.18 -7.88
N THR A 186 -0.17 -24.82 -9.05
CA THR A 186 1.00 -25.11 -9.88
C THR A 186 1.64 -23.85 -10.47
N ALA A 187 0.89 -22.75 -10.54
CA ALA A 187 1.38 -21.43 -10.95
C ALA A 187 2.24 -20.73 -9.87
N PHE A 188 2.36 -21.33 -8.67
CA PHE A 188 3.11 -20.81 -7.53
C PHE A 188 4.23 -21.77 -7.11
N GLN A 189 5.08 -22.17 -8.06
CA GLN A 189 6.24 -23.00 -7.76
C GLN A 189 7.20 -22.30 -6.77
N THR A 190 7.81 -23.07 -5.88
CA THR A 190 8.65 -22.55 -4.78
C THR A 190 9.82 -21.70 -5.28
N ALA A 191 10.46 -22.08 -6.38
CA ALA A 191 11.55 -21.32 -6.98
C ALA A 191 11.09 -19.95 -7.51
N ASP A 192 9.93 -19.89 -8.18
CA ASP A 192 9.37 -18.65 -8.71
C ASP A 192 8.87 -17.72 -7.59
N VAL A 193 8.28 -18.29 -6.53
CA VAL A 193 7.90 -17.54 -5.33
C VAL A 193 9.13 -16.95 -4.64
N ALA A 194 10.22 -17.71 -4.53
CA ALA A 194 11.47 -17.23 -3.94
C ALA A 194 12.10 -16.10 -4.77
N LEU A 195 12.09 -16.23 -6.11
CA LEU A 195 12.55 -15.18 -7.01
C LEU A 195 11.69 -13.92 -6.89
N ALA A 196 10.37 -14.06 -6.94
CA ALA A 196 9.43 -12.96 -6.79
C ALA A 196 9.59 -12.27 -5.42
N ALA A 197 9.79 -13.04 -4.35
CA ALA A 197 10.07 -12.52 -3.01
C ALA A 197 11.36 -11.69 -2.99
N ALA A 198 12.45 -12.22 -3.53
CA ALA A 198 13.74 -11.53 -3.55
C ALA A 198 13.64 -10.19 -4.30
N VAL A 199 13.05 -10.20 -5.50
CA VAL A 199 12.88 -8.99 -6.31
C VAL A 199 11.96 -7.99 -5.62
N ALA A 200 10.80 -8.44 -5.13
CA ALA A 200 9.84 -7.57 -4.45
C ALA A 200 10.46 -6.93 -3.21
N VAL A 201 11.16 -7.71 -2.37
CA VAL A 201 11.81 -7.21 -1.15
C VAL A 201 12.86 -6.17 -1.48
N VAL A 202 13.76 -6.44 -2.44
CA VAL A 202 14.82 -5.51 -2.82
C VAL A 202 14.24 -4.23 -3.42
N ALA A 203 13.30 -4.35 -4.36
CA ALA A 203 12.69 -3.21 -5.03
C ALA A 203 11.86 -2.34 -4.07
N CYS A 204 11.07 -2.96 -3.19
CA CYS A 204 10.28 -2.24 -2.19
C CYS A 204 11.17 -1.60 -1.11
N ALA A 205 12.27 -2.24 -0.71
CA ALA A 205 13.26 -1.63 0.17
C ALA A 205 13.91 -0.42 -0.49
N ALA A 206 14.30 -0.52 -1.76
CA ALA A 206 14.87 0.58 -2.54
C ALA A 206 13.87 1.74 -2.73
N LEU A 207 12.59 1.43 -2.96
CA LEU A 207 11.53 2.43 -3.01
C LEU A 207 11.38 3.12 -1.64
N GLY A 208 11.43 2.35 -0.56
CA GLY A 208 11.46 2.88 0.81
C GLY A 208 12.66 3.79 1.07
N THR A 209 13.88 3.41 0.69
CA THR A 209 15.06 4.28 0.86
C THR A 209 14.90 5.56 0.05
N ALA A 210 14.70 5.46 -1.26
CA ALA A 210 14.57 6.60 -2.16
C ALA A 210 13.45 7.55 -1.69
N MET A 211 12.33 6.96 -1.28
CA MET A 211 11.22 7.74 -0.80
C MET A 211 11.46 8.33 0.54
N PHE A 212 12.30 7.85 1.46
CA PHE A 212 12.53 8.45 2.79
C PHE A 212 13.88 9.19 2.95
N ASP A 213 14.77 9.13 1.96
CA ASP A 213 16.10 9.77 1.97
C ASP A 213 16.05 11.30 1.94
N GLN A 214 15.04 11.87 1.29
CA GLN A 214 14.84 13.33 1.17
C GLN A 214 14.42 14.04 2.47
N ALA A 215 14.48 13.38 3.63
CA ALA A 215 14.06 13.95 4.91
C ALA A 215 15.18 14.69 5.67
N ARG A 216 16.39 14.83 5.12
CA ARG A 216 17.43 15.69 5.73
C ARG A 216 17.16 17.16 5.40
N PRO A 217 16.90 18.03 6.40
CA PRO A 217 16.94 19.47 6.15
C PRO A 217 18.36 19.84 5.70
N ARG A 218 18.45 20.58 4.60
CA ARG A 218 19.65 21.37 4.28
C ARG A 218 19.64 22.64 5.13
#